data_AF-A0A0L0VEU9-F1
#
_entry.id   AF-A0A0L0VEU9-F1
#
_cell.length_a   1.000
_cell.length_b   1.000
_cell.length_c   1.000
_cell.angle_alpha   90.00
_cell.angle_beta   90.00
_cell.angle_gamma   90.00
#
_symmetry.space_group_name_H-M   'P 1'
#
loop_
_entity.id
_entity.type
_entity.pdbx_description
1 polymer ?
#
loop_
_entity_poly.entity_id
_entity_poly.type
_entity_poly.pdbx_seq_one_letter_code
_entity_poly.pdbx_strand_id
1 'polypeptide(L)'
;MIENEGAGFRIDLSQLANLSKFTVIGQLDLKFIIAKIDDRSDVGQEDGLIVAFDQHAVHERIRIERFLQEVCSGNFHVKELKTETEHQRDEVQTQEGVHPTTENLVPILVTRIEFDGLLKFKRLFSRWGFIYELTPDPSNSKDYHPEEKEEEEEEEGFKQILMSAVPELIWQRVQCNDEQFDFLKSILRGCLGFFEDRSRDQNLSLRDHQAIIGDPDRDWFGSVKDCPTVLVHLLNSKACRGSIMFGDKLTNEQSRKLLNELGRTKLPFSCAHGRPTCYPLYRLEAHPQSSTPLRNSSIDTRSGGQDALSHPPPSPPMETQHALHMPSARSHLHPSFKSATKFEQRPIHWESLLSD
;
A
#
# COMPACT_ATOMS: atom_id res chain seq x y z
N MET A 1 -20.75 0.11 -1.49
CA MET A 1 -21.46 -0.37 -0.28
C MET A 1 -21.75 -1.84 -0.49
N ILE A 2 -21.34 -2.71 0.44
CA ILE A 2 -21.74 -4.12 0.41
C ILE A 2 -22.50 -4.34 1.72
N GLU A 3 -23.83 -4.39 1.62
CA GLU A 3 -24.70 -4.77 2.73
C GLU A 3 -24.83 -6.29 2.73
N ASN A 4 -24.44 -6.91 3.83
CA ASN A 4 -24.72 -8.32 4.08
C ASN A 4 -25.72 -8.33 5.24
N GLU A 5 -26.95 -8.76 4.97
CA GLU A 5 -28.03 -8.82 5.96
C GLU A 5 -27.69 -9.85 7.05
N GLY A 6 -27.57 -9.37 8.29
CA GLY A 6 -27.28 -10.19 9.48
C GLY A 6 -26.36 -9.45 10.43
N ALA A 7 -26.94 -8.69 11.38
CA ALA A 7 -26.23 -8.00 12.47
C ALA A 7 -24.85 -7.44 12.08
N GLY A 8 -24.81 -6.61 11.03
CA GLY A 8 -23.56 -6.18 10.41
C GLY A 8 -22.59 -5.53 11.39
N PHE A 9 -21.38 -6.07 11.46
CA PHE A 9 -20.22 -5.40 12.05
C PHE A 9 -19.86 -4.18 11.18
N ARG A 10 -20.56 -3.05 11.36
CA ARG A 10 -20.18 -1.78 10.72
C ARG A 10 -18.95 -1.25 11.47
N ILE A 11 -17.83 -1.15 10.75
CA ILE A 11 -16.60 -0.57 11.25
C ILE A 11 -16.38 0.77 10.56
N ASP A 12 -16.20 1.82 11.35
CA ASP A 12 -15.71 3.11 10.87
C ASP A 12 -14.24 3.28 11.29
N LEU A 13 -13.31 2.97 10.38
CA LEU A 13 -11.88 3.06 10.67
C LEU A 13 -11.38 4.50 10.81
N SER A 14 -12.15 5.51 10.39
CA SER A 14 -11.77 6.92 10.59
C SER A 14 -11.70 7.28 12.08
N GLN A 15 -12.44 6.56 12.94
CA GLN A 15 -12.40 6.73 14.38
C GLN A 15 -11.01 6.48 14.97
N LEU A 16 -10.18 5.64 14.33
CA LEU A 16 -8.82 5.38 14.77
C LEU A 16 -7.93 6.63 14.72
N ALA A 17 -8.30 7.67 13.96
CA ALA A 17 -7.61 8.96 13.99
C ALA A 17 -7.68 9.64 15.37
N ASN A 18 -8.62 9.26 16.23
CA ASN A 18 -8.73 9.71 17.62
C ASN A 18 -8.28 8.61 18.59
N LEU A 19 -7.20 8.85 19.33
CA LEU A 19 -6.62 7.90 20.28
C LEU A 19 -7.54 7.53 21.46
N SER A 20 -8.59 8.31 21.73
CA SER A 20 -9.59 7.98 22.77
C SER A 20 -10.75 7.11 22.28
N LYS A 21 -10.74 6.70 21.01
CA LYS A 21 -11.79 5.86 20.39
C LYS A 21 -11.43 4.38 20.31
N PHE A 22 -10.19 4.03 20.66
CA PHE A 22 -9.74 2.66 20.61
C PHE A 22 -8.65 2.41 21.64
N THR A 23 -8.55 1.16 22.07
CA THR A 23 -7.48 0.69 22.95
C THR A 23 -6.80 -0.50 22.29
N VAL A 24 -5.47 -0.45 22.19
CA VAL A 24 -4.67 -1.61 21.76
C VAL A 24 -4.60 -2.60 22.91
N ILE A 25 -5.07 -3.82 22.66
CA ILE A 25 -5.02 -4.93 23.61
C ILE A 25 -3.63 -5.57 23.56
N GLY A 26 -3.13 -5.82 22.36
CA GLY A 26 -1.82 -6.42 22.17
C GLY A 26 -1.58 -6.88 20.74
N GLN A 27 -0.47 -7.60 20.54
CA GLN A 27 -0.14 -8.25 19.29
C GLN A 27 -0.42 -9.75 19.38
N LEU A 28 -1.07 -10.30 18.36
CA LEU A 28 -1.36 -11.72 18.22
C LEU A 28 -0.47 -12.34 17.14
N ASP A 29 0.20 -13.45 17.48
CA ASP A 29 1.04 -14.25 16.59
C ASP A 29 2.12 -13.46 15.82
N LEU A 30 2.56 -12.32 16.36
CA LEU A 30 3.49 -11.39 15.69
C LEU A 30 3.04 -10.95 14.28
N LYS A 31 1.72 -10.97 14.03
CA LYS A 31 1.10 -10.70 12.72
C LYS A 31 -0.04 -9.71 12.81
N PHE A 32 -0.83 -9.81 13.87
CA PHE A 32 -2.04 -9.03 14.01
C PHE A 32 -1.95 -8.10 15.22
N ILE A 33 -2.40 -6.86 15.05
CA ILE A 33 -2.66 -5.95 16.15
C ILE A 33 -4.11 -6.16 16.56
N ILE A 34 -4.35 -6.45 17.83
CA ILE A 34 -5.70 -6.59 18.38
C ILE A 34 -6.05 -5.30 19.11
N ALA A 35 -7.18 -4.69 18.73
CA ALA A 35 -7.69 -3.49 19.36
C ALA A 35 -9.19 -3.58 19.62
N LYS A 36 -9.62 -2.97 20.73
CA LYS A 36 -11.03 -2.65 20.98
C LYS A 36 -11.31 -1.27 20.39
N ILE A 37 -12.32 -1.15 19.54
CA ILE A 37 -12.88 0.13 19.07
C ILE A 37 -14.17 0.38 19.85
N ASP A 38 -14.31 1.56 20.43
CA ASP A 38 -15.47 1.91 21.25
C ASP A 38 -16.64 2.34 20.37
N ASP A 39 -17.81 1.73 20.56
CA ASP A 39 -19.03 2.16 19.88
C ASP A 39 -19.57 3.43 20.55
N ARG A 40 -19.92 4.44 19.76
CA ARG A 40 -20.34 5.74 20.30
C ARG A 40 -21.84 5.75 20.57
N SER A 41 -22.23 5.58 21.84
CA SER A 41 -23.41 6.31 22.34
C SER A 41 -23.45 6.60 23.83
N ASP A 42 -22.92 5.80 24.75
CA ASP A 42 -23.11 6.08 26.19
C ASP A 42 -21.87 5.90 27.07
N VAL A 43 -21.65 6.91 27.91
CA VAL A 43 -20.66 6.90 28.99
C VAL A 43 -21.16 5.94 30.07
N GLY A 44 -20.66 4.71 30.08
CA GLY A 44 -20.95 3.76 31.19
C GLY A 44 -21.18 2.30 30.80
N GLN A 45 -21.20 1.95 29.50
CA GLN A 45 -21.30 0.55 29.06
C GLN A 45 -19.99 0.06 28.44
N GLU A 46 -19.64 -1.21 28.69
CA GLU A 46 -18.48 -1.90 28.12
C GLU A 46 -18.64 -2.26 26.64
N ASP A 47 -19.55 -1.61 25.92
CA ASP A 47 -19.80 -1.85 24.51
C ASP A 47 -18.55 -1.53 23.66
N GLY A 48 -18.36 -2.31 22.61
CA GLY A 48 -17.23 -2.12 21.71
C GLY A 48 -16.99 -3.32 20.80
N LEU A 49 -16.14 -3.11 19.80
CA LEU A 49 -15.81 -4.11 18.81
C LEU A 49 -14.34 -4.49 18.92
N ILE A 50 -14.07 -5.78 19.12
CA ILE A 50 -12.73 -6.34 19.01
C ILE A 50 -12.43 -6.56 17.54
N VAL A 51 -11.34 -5.96 17.07
CA VAL A 51 -10.89 -6.01 15.68
C VAL A 51 -9.45 -6.47 15.63
N ALA A 52 -9.14 -7.41 14.73
CA ALA A 52 -7.78 -7.75 14.38
C ALA A 52 -7.33 -6.94 13.16
N PHE A 53 -6.13 -6.38 13.21
CA PHE A 53 -5.52 -5.62 12.13
C PHE A 53 -4.28 -6.33 11.63
N ASP A 54 -4.20 -6.61 10.34
CA ASP A 54 -3.01 -7.18 9.70
C ASP A 54 -1.89 -6.12 9.70
N GLN A 55 -0.85 -6.33 10.50
CA GLN A 55 0.20 -5.32 10.71
C GLN A 55 0.94 -4.96 9.43
N HIS A 56 1.09 -5.93 8.53
CA HIS A 56 1.76 -5.74 7.25
C HIS A 56 0.85 -4.94 6.31
N ALA A 57 -0.38 -5.39 6.10
CA ALA A 57 -1.35 -4.72 5.24
C ALA A 57 -1.65 -3.28 5.69
N VAL A 58 -1.75 -3.06 7.01
CA VAL A 58 -1.91 -1.72 7.61
C VAL A 58 -0.73 -0.82 7.27
N HIS A 59 0.50 -1.28 7.52
CA HIS A 59 1.67 -0.46 7.26
C HIS A 59 1.89 -0.24 5.75
N GLU A 60 1.60 -1.23 4.90
CA GLU A 60 1.59 -1.07 3.45
C GLU A 60 0.63 0.06 3.02
N ARG A 61 -0.62 0.08 3.53
CA ARG A 61 -1.60 1.14 3.22
C ARG A 61 -1.10 2.53 3.62
N ILE A 62 -0.61 2.67 4.85
CA ILE A 62 -0.08 3.94 5.35
C ILE A 62 1.07 4.45 4.47
N ARG A 63 1.96 3.54 4.04
CA ARG A 63 3.12 3.89 3.21
C ARG A 63 2.72 4.28 1.80
N ILE A 64 1.84 3.51 1.15
CA ILE A 64 1.45 3.82 -0.24
C ILE A 64 0.74 5.16 -0.35
N GLU A 65 -0.16 5.48 0.58
CA GLU A 65 -0.84 6.78 0.55
C GLU A 65 0.11 7.94 0.80
N ARG A 66 1.11 7.77 1.68
CA ARG A 66 2.15 8.78 1.88
C ARG A 66 2.95 9.03 0.60
N PHE A 67 3.35 7.98 -0.11
CA PHE A 67 4.08 8.13 -1.37
C PHE A 67 3.21 8.72 -2.47
N LEU A 68 1.95 8.30 -2.59
CA LEU A 68 1.01 8.86 -3.55
C LEU A 68 0.75 10.33 -3.26
N GLN A 69 0.58 10.71 -2.00
CA GLN A 69 0.43 12.11 -1.60
C GLN A 69 1.64 12.94 -2.05
N GLU A 70 2.86 12.51 -1.72
CA GLU A 70 4.09 13.21 -2.11
C GLU A 70 4.18 13.44 -3.63
N VAL A 71 3.95 12.37 -4.40
CA VAL A 71 4.09 12.35 -5.86
C VAL A 71 2.94 13.09 -6.56
N CYS A 72 1.70 12.93 -6.09
CA CYS A 72 0.52 13.52 -6.70
C CYS A 72 0.33 14.99 -6.30
N SER A 73 0.87 15.46 -5.18
CA SER A 73 0.88 16.88 -4.80
C SER A 73 1.84 17.75 -5.62
N GLY A 74 2.68 17.17 -6.48
CA GLY A 74 3.63 17.93 -7.30
C GLY A 74 5.05 18.00 -6.75
N ASN A 75 5.32 17.38 -5.59
CA ASN A 75 6.63 17.37 -4.95
C ASN A 75 7.45 16.15 -5.42
N PHE A 76 7.55 15.96 -6.73
CA PHE A 76 8.26 14.81 -7.28
C PHE A 76 9.77 15.01 -7.16
N HIS A 77 10.43 14.28 -6.25
CA HIS A 77 11.88 14.31 -6.12
C HIS A 77 12.57 13.66 -7.34
N VAL A 78 13.50 14.39 -7.95
CA VAL A 78 14.31 13.95 -9.09
C VAL A 78 15.77 13.79 -8.70
N LYS A 79 16.49 12.95 -9.44
CA LYS A 79 17.93 12.73 -9.30
C LYS A 79 18.60 12.83 -10.67
N GLU A 80 19.71 13.57 -10.73
CA GLU A 80 20.47 13.84 -11.94
C GLU A 80 21.25 12.62 -12.42
N LEU A 81 21.07 12.22 -13.68
CA LEU A 81 21.87 11.18 -14.33
C LEU A 81 23.31 11.65 -14.54
N LYS A 82 24.29 10.85 -14.13
CA LYS A 82 25.72 11.15 -14.32
C LYS A 82 26.29 10.24 -15.40
N THR A 83 27.09 10.82 -16.29
CA THR A 83 28.02 10.05 -17.14
C THR A 83 29.28 9.75 -16.33
N GLU A 84 29.87 8.55 -16.45
CA GLU A 84 31.02 8.10 -15.63
C GLU A 84 32.34 8.89 -15.83
N THR A 85 32.33 10.05 -16.48
CA THR A 85 33.53 10.87 -16.70
C THR A 85 34.11 11.54 -15.45
N GLU A 86 33.51 11.32 -14.26
CA GLU A 86 33.96 11.89 -12.97
C GLU A 86 34.33 10.83 -11.91
N HIS A 87 34.96 9.71 -12.28
CA HIS A 87 35.56 8.78 -11.31
C HIS A 87 37.10 8.80 -11.25
N GLN A 88 37.74 9.82 -11.85
CA GLN A 88 39.14 10.15 -11.56
C GLN A 88 39.34 11.66 -11.55
N ARG A 89 39.15 12.30 -10.39
CA ARG A 89 39.84 13.54 -10.01
C ARG A 89 39.61 13.84 -8.51
N ASP A 90 39.91 12.86 -7.67
CA ASP A 90 40.34 13.19 -6.32
C ASP A 90 41.82 13.59 -6.37
N GLU A 91 42.11 14.73 -5.72
CA GLU A 91 43.43 15.29 -5.41
C GLU A 91 44.22 15.95 -6.55
N VAL A 92 43.92 17.21 -6.88
CA VAL A 92 44.89 18.33 -6.84
C VAL A 92 44.11 19.64 -6.67
N GLN A 93 44.38 20.38 -5.59
CA GLN A 93 43.97 21.77 -5.42
C GLN A 93 44.74 22.68 -6.40
N THR A 94 44.03 23.41 -7.27
CA THR A 94 44.48 24.72 -7.77
C THR A 94 43.28 25.58 -8.16
N GLN A 95 43.39 26.87 -7.82
CA GLN A 95 42.37 27.91 -7.96
C GLN A 95 42.17 28.41 -9.39
N GLU A 96 40.99 29.01 -9.58
CA GLU A 96 40.60 30.03 -10.57
C GLU A 96 40.42 29.61 -12.03
N GLY A 97 39.13 29.50 -12.40
CA GLY A 97 38.64 29.39 -13.77
C GLY A 97 37.18 28.95 -13.78
N VAL A 98 36.25 29.89 -13.63
CA VAL A 98 34.81 29.64 -13.81
C VAL A 98 34.55 29.36 -15.29
N HIS A 99 34.54 28.09 -15.67
CA HIS A 99 33.80 27.61 -16.83
C HIS A 99 32.52 26.92 -16.33
N PRO A 100 31.33 27.29 -16.84
CA PRO A 100 30.11 26.58 -16.49
C PRO A 100 30.22 25.13 -16.92
N THR A 101 29.98 24.25 -15.97
CA THR A 101 29.90 22.80 -16.02
C THR A 101 29.13 22.31 -17.25
N THR A 102 29.74 21.41 -18.03
CA THR A 102 29.08 20.61 -19.05
C THR A 102 27.83 19.97 -18.45
N GLU A 103 26.67 20.26 -19.01
CA GLU A 103 25.38 19.73 -18.54
C GLU A 103 25.43 18.19 -18.55
N ASN A 104 25.18 17.56 -17.40
CA ASN A 104 25.13 16.09 -17.26
C ASN A 104 23.93 15.54 -18.05
N LEU A 105 24.13 15.34 -19.36
CA LEU A 105 23.11 14.88 -20.29
C LEU A 105 23.46 13.46 -20.75
N VAL A 106 22.62 12.50 -20.37
CA VAL A 106 22.77 11.10 -20.75
C VAL A 106 21.97 10.81 -22.02
N PRO A 107 22.63 10.39 -23.12
CA PRO A 107 21.95 10.08 -24.37
C PRO A 107 21.17 8.76 -24.26
N ILE A 108 19.88 8.80 -24.58
CA ILE A 108 19.00 7.63 -24.60
C ILE A 108 18.42 7.45 -26.01
N LEU A 109 18.72 6.32 -26.62
CA LEU A 109 18.17 5.93 -27.92
C LEU A 109 16.73 5.40 -27.76
N VAL A 110 15.80 5.99 -28.50
CA VAL A 110 14.35 5.69 -28.53
C VAL A 110 13.87 5.51 -29.96
N THR A 111 12.75 4.83 -30.19
CA THR A 111 12.16 4.73 -31.53
C THR A 111 11.57 6.07 -31.99
N ARG A 112 11.29 6.24 -33.30
CA ARG A 112 10.59 7.44 -33.81
C ARG A 112 9.23 7.67 -33.12
N ILE A 113 8.46 6.59 -32.92
CA ILE A 113 7.15 6.64 -32.25
C ILE A 113 7.32 7.12 -30.79
N GLU A 114 8.28 6.56 -30.07
CA GLU A 114 8.58 6.99 -28.69
C GLU A 114 9.03 8.44 -28.62
N PHE A 115 9.88 8.88 -29.56
CA PHE A 115 10.34 10.26 -29.63
C PHE A 115 9.19 11.25 -29.85
N ASP A 116 8.29 10.96 -30.79
CA ASP A 116 7.13 11.81 -31.07
C ASP A 116 6.16 11.85 -29.88
N GLY A 117 6.00 10.71 -29.19
CA GLY A 117 5.25 10.62 -27.95
C GLY A 117 5.85 11.44 -26.81
N LEU A 118 7.16 11.34 -26.60
CA LEU A 118 7.91 12.13 -25.62
C LEU A 118 7.82 13.63 -25.94
N LEU A 119 7.92 14.03 -27.21
CA LEU A 119 7.68 15.41 -27.64
C LEU A 119 6.25 15.87 -27.32
N LYS A 120 5.24 15.08 -27.70
CA LYS A 120 3.82 15.39 -27.49
C LYS A 120 3.48 15.55 -26.00
N PHE A 121 4.05 14.70 -25.14
CA PHE A 121 3.73 14.64 -23.71
C PHE A 121 4.83 15.19 -22.80
N LYS A 122 5.78 15.99 -23.32
CA LYS A 122 6.96 16.50 -22.58
C LYS A 122 6.59 17.08 -21.21
N ARG A 123 5.54 17.90 -21.13
CA ARG A 123 5.08 18.50 -19.86
C ARG A 123 4.60 17.47 -18.83
N LEU A 124 3.91 16.41 -19.27
CA LEU A 124 3.47 15.34 -18.36
C LEU A 124 4.67 14.57 -17.84
N PHE A 125 5.60 14.19 -18.71
CA PHE A 125 6.83 13.54 -18.29
C PHE A 125 7.60 14.39 -17.27
N SER A 126 7.74 15.70 -17.49
CA SER A 126 8.38 16.61 -16.53
C SER A 126 7.62 16.69 -15.20
N ARG A 127 6.28 16.73 -15.22
CA ARG A 127 5.43 16.69 -14.01
C ARG A 127 5.62 15.42 -13.19
N TRP A 128 5.99 14.32 -13.84
CA TRP A 128 6.29 13.03 -13.22
C TRP A 128 7.79 12.80 -13.00
N GLY A 129 8.61 13.85 -13.06
CA GLY A 129 10.02 13.84 -12.67
C GLY A 129 11.01 13.37 -13.74
N PHE A 130 10.58 13.23 -14.99
CA PHE A 130 11.47 12.91 -16.12
C PHE A 130 11.90 14.21 -16.82
N ILE A 131 13.17 14.55 -16.70
CA ILE A 131 13.74 15.78 -17.25
C ILE A 131 14.70 15.41 -18.37
N TYR A 132 14.37 15.85 -19.57
CA TYR A 132 15.16 15.57 -20.77
C TYR A 132 14.97 16.62 -21.84
N GLU A 133 15.96 16.74 -22.71
CA GLU A 133 15.90 17.49 -23.96
C GLU A 133 15.78 16.56 -25.16
N LEU A 134 15.14 17.06 -26.22
CA LEU A 134 14.98 16.34 -27.48
C LEU A 134 16.09 16.78 -28.42
N THR A 135 16.72 15.86 -29.15
CA THR A 135 17.69 16.27 -30.16
C THR A 135 16.99 17.03 -31.29
N PRO A 136 17.54 18.15 -31.77
CA PRO A 136 16.95 18.91 -32.87
C PRO A 136 16.87 18.06 -34.14
N ASP A 137 15.82 18.30 -34.94
CA ASP A 137 15.66 17.65 -36.23
C ASP A 137 16.62 18.29 -37.26
N PRO A 138 17.58 17.55 -37.83
CA PRO A 138 18.52 18.10 -38.82
C PRO A 138 17.84 18.64 -40.08
N SER A 139 16.59 18.22 -40.36
CA SER A 139 15.83 18.64 -41.55
C SER A 139 15.22 20.05 -41.47
N ASN A 140 15.25 20.72 -40.31
CA ASN A 140 14.62 22.04 -40.11
C ASN A 140 15.62 23.22 -40.11
N SER A 141 16.88 22.95 -40.48
CA SER A 141 17.87 23.98 -40.78
C SER A 141 17.45 24.77 -42.02
N LYS A 142 17.27 26.09 -41.89
CA LYS A 142 16.90 26.99 -43.00
C LYS A 142 18.01 27.20 -44.05
N ASP A 143 19.15 26.52 -43.90
CA ASP A 143 20.30 26.62 -44.81
C ASP A 143 20.48 25.31 -45.61
N TYR A 144 19.38 24.78 -46.17
CA TYR A 144 19.42 23.56 -46.99
C TYR A 144 19.51 23.91 -48.48
N HIS A 145 20.66 23.64 -49.09
CA HIS A 145 20.87 23.71 -50.53
C HIS A 145 20.24 22.49 -51.23
N PRO A 146 19.44 22.66 -52.30
CA PRO A 146 18.62 21.58 -52.87
C PRO A 146 19.34 20.70 -53.91
N GLU A 147 20.66 20.54 -53.83
CA GLU A 147 21.44 19.82 -54.84
C GLU A 147 22.36 18.79 -54.20
N GLU A 148 21.75 17.73 -53.65
CA GLU A 148 22.33 16.37 -53.52
C GLU A 148 21.24 15.50 -52.88
N LYS A 149 20.19 15.19 -53.65
CA LYS A 149 19.35 14.02 -53.36
C LYS A 149 20.14 12.78 -53.77
N GLU A 150 21.16 12.46 -53.01
CA GLU A 150 21.49 11.05 -52.82
C GLU A 150 20.34 10.46 -52.00
N GLU A 151 19.97 9.24 -52.36
CA GLU A 151 18.89 8.48 -51.76
C GLU A 151 19.19 8.33 -50.25
N GLU A 152 18.76 9.28 -49.42
CA GLU A 152 18.66 9.09 -47.97
C GLU A 152 17.66 7.95 -47.80
N GLU A 153 18.20 6.73 -47.72
CA GLU A 153 17.53 5.59 -47.14
C GLU A 153 16.72 6.10 -45.96
N GLU A 154 15.39 5.87 -45.99
CA GLU A 154 14.51 6.13 -44.86
C GLU A 154 15.20 5.52 -43.62
N GLU A 155 15.88 6.34 -42.79
CA GLU A 155 16.59 5.84 -41.61
C GLU A 155 15.55 5.25 -40.64
N GLU A 156 15.21 3.99 -40.84
CA GLU A 156 14.73 3.08 -39.83
C GLU A 156 15.77 3.06 -38.70
N GLY A 157 15.47 3.36 -37.44
CA GLY A 157 14.18 3.56 -36.81
C GLY A 157 14.34 4.12 -35.40
N PHE A 158 15.39 4.91 -35.14
CA PHE A 158 15.70 5.44 -33.80
C PHE A 158 16.09 6.92 -33.81
N LYS A 159 15.70 7.64 -32.75
CA LYS A 159 16.07 9.02 -32.43
C LYS A 159 16.67 9.06 -31.02
N GLN A 160 17.34 10.16 -30.67
CA GLN A 160 17.98 10.29 -29.37
C GLN A 160 17.29 11.36 -28.51
N ILE A 161 17.17 11.11 -27.22
CA ILE A 161 16.86 12.14 -26.21
C ILE A 161 18.05 12.31 -25.28
N LEU A 162 18.17 13.48 -24.65
CA LEU A 162 19.22 13.82 -23.71
C LEU A 162 18.60 13.91 -22.31
N MET A 163 18.69 12.84 -21.54
CA MET A 163 18.10 12.75 -20.20
C MET A 163 19.02 13.40 -19.16
N SER A 164 18.52 14.38 -18.41
CA SER A 164 19.26 15.03 -17.33
C SER A 164 18.90 14.47 -15.96
N ALA A 165 17.62 14.16 -15.72
CA ALA A 165 17.18 13.64 -14.43
C ALA A 165 15.99 12.70 -14.55
N VAL A 166 15.90 11.77 -13.61
CA VAL A 166 14.80 10.82 -13.50
C VAL A 166 14.18 10.85 -12.09
N PRO A 167 12.96 10.32 -11.93
CA PRO A 167 12.37 10.08 -10.62
C PRO A 167 13.32 9.40 -9.63
N GLU A 168 13.44 9.91 -8.40
CA GLU A 168 14.18 9.23 -7.33
C GLU A 168 13.67 7.80 -7.09
N LEU A 169 12.38 7.57 -7.38
CA LEU A 169 11.73 6.26 -7.36
C LEU A 169 12.42 5.20 -8.23
N ILE A 170 13.00 5.61 -9.37
CA ILE A 170 13.67 4.69 -10.32
C ILE A 170 15.18 4.86 -10.34
N TRP A 171 15.69 5.98 -9.84
CA TRP A 171 17.10 6.38 -9.86
C TRP A 171 18.08 5.23 -9.54
N GLN A 172 17.95 4.61 -8.37
CA GLN A 172 18.86 3.54 -7.91
C GLN A 172 18.88 2.35 -8.87
N ARG A 173 17.74 1.98 -9.47
CA ARG A 173 17.65 0.85 -10.40
C ARG A 173 18.25 1.18 -11.76
N VAL A 174 18.21 2.45 -12.16
CA VAL A 174 18.86 2.91 -13.40
C VAL A 174 20.37 2.84 -13.26
N GLN A 175 20.92 3.21 -12.10
CA GLN A 175 22.37 3.16 -11.84
C GLN A 175 22.93 1.73 -11.79
N CYS A 176 22.19 0.76 -11.24
CA CYS A 176 22.68 -0.62 -11.10
C CYS A 176 22.85 -1.39 -12.43
N ASN A 177 22.40 -0.83 -13.56
CA ASN A 177 22.40 -1.51 -14.85
C ASN A 177 23.58 -1.10 -15.76
N ASP A 178 24.65 -0.52 -15.22
CA ASP A 178 25.91 -0.22 -15.93
C ASP A 178 25.66 0.40 -17.33
N GLU A 179 24.95 1.54 -17.36
CA GLU A 179 24.59 2.29 -18.58
C GLU A 179 23.57 1.61 -19.54
N GLN A 180 23.05 0.43 -19.19
CA GLN A 180 21.93 -0.20 -19.89
C GLN A 180 20.59 0.36 -19.37
N PHE A 181 20.05 1.33 -20.09
CA PHE A 181 18.83 2.04 -19.72
C PHE A 181 17.53 1.27 -19.98
N ASP A 182 17.54 -0.07 -20.09
CA ASP A 182 16.36 -0.86 -20.44
C ASP A 182 15.21 -0.72 -19.44
N PHE A 183 15.54 -0.67 -18.15
CA PHE A 183 14.54 -0.40 -17.12
C PHE A 183 13.91 0.97 -17.31
N LEU A 184 14.72 2.03 -17.52
CA LEU A 184 14.23 3.38 -17.80
C LEU A 184 13.35 3.40 -19.06
N LYS A 185 13.80 2.80 -20.17
CA LYS A 185 13.05 2.72 -21.43
C LYS A 185 11.71 2.01 -21.23
N SER A 186 11.68 0.93 -20.46
CA SER A 186 10.44 0.23 -20.10
C SER A 186 9.46 1.13 -19.32
N ILE A 187 9.97 1.92 -18.36
CA ILE A 187 9.16 2.91 -17.63
C ILE A 187 8.64 4.00 -18.57
N LEU A 188 9.50 4.57 -19.43
CA LEU A 188 9.11 5.60 -20.40
C LEU A 188 8.00 5.11 -21.34
N ARG A 189 8.13 3.89 -21.87
CA ARG A 189 7.08 3.23 -22.68
C ARG A 189 5.77 3.08 -21.93
N GLY A 190 5.83 2.61 -20.67
CA GLY A 190 4.64 2.45 -19.83
C GLY A 190 3.93 3.78 -19.54
N CYS A 191 4.70 4.84 -19.28
CA CYS A 191 4.15 6.19 -19.13
C CYS A 191 3.56 6.70 -20.44
N LEU A 192 4.24 6.49 -21.57
CA LEU A 192 3.77 6.92 -22.87
C LEU A 192 2.42 6.28 -23.23
N GLY A 193 2.31 4.95 -23.13
CA GLY A 193 1.06 4.25 -23.40
C GLY A 193 -0.09 4.74 -22.51
N PHE A 194 0.18 4.97 -21.22
CA PHE A 194 -0.80 5.54 -20.29
C PHE A 194 -1.28 6.94 -20.73
N PHE A 195 -0.37 7.83 -21.16
CA PHE A 195 -0.75 9.16 -21.63
C PHE A 195 -1.48 9.12 -22.97
N GLU A 196 -1.12 8.20 -23.86
CA GLU A 196 -1.82 8.01 -25.14
C GLU A 196 -3.26 7.56 -24.94
N ASP A 197 -3.49 6.55 -24.11
CA ASP A 197 -4.84 6.05 -23.79
C ASP A 197 -5.70 7.17 -23.19
N ARG A 198 -5.17 7.86 -22.19
CA ARG A 198 -5.86 9.00 -21.57
C ARG A 198 -6.14 10.16 -22.53
N SER A 199 -5.26 10.37 -23.52
CA SER A 199 -5.41 11.43 -24.50
C SER A 199 -6.54 11.11 -25.48
N ARG A 200 -6.74 9.83 -25.78
CA ARG A 200 -7.80 9.35 -26.67
C ARG A 200 -9.16 9.44 -26.00
N ASP A 201 -9.22 9.14 -24.71
CA ASP A 201 -10.46 9.15 -23.93
C ASP A 201 -10.92 10.56 -23.50
N GLN A 202 -10.19 11.62 -23.90
CA GLN A 202 -10.41 13.01 -23.46
C GLN A 202 -10.38 13.21 -21.93
N ASN A 203 -9.91 12.21 -21.20
CA ASN A 203 -9.77 12.20 -19.74
C ASN A 203 -8.44 12.83 -19.28
N LEU A 204 -7.66 13.39 -20.20
CA LEU A 204 -6.49 14.21 -19.90
C LEU A 204 -6.92 15.66 -19.68
N SER A 205 -7.18 16.02 -18.42
CA SER A 205 -7.26 17.43 -18.04
C SER A 205 -5.85 18.04 -18.10
N LEU A 206 -5.41 18.44 -19.30
CA LEU A 206 -4.14 19.14 -19.49
C LEU A 206 -4.06 20.46 -18.70
N ARG A 207 -5.20 20.99 -18.22
CA ARG A 207 -5.26 22.17 -17.36
C ARG A 207 -4.71 21.91 -15.96
N ASP A 208 -4.87 20.70 -15.43
CA ASP A 208 -4.37 20.33 -14.11
C ASP A 208 -2.84 20.12 -14.09
N HIS A 209 -2.24 19.76 -15.22
CA HIS A 209 -0.79 19.57 -15.33
C HIS A 209 0.00 20.87 -15.63
N GLN A 210 -0.65 22.04 -15.59
CA GLN A 210 0.00 23.34 -15.78
C GLN A 210 0.84 23.79 -14.57
N ALA A 211 0.50 23.33 -13.36
CA ALA A 211 1.25 23.65 -12.16
C ALA A 211 2.43 22.67 -11.98
N ILE A 212 3.63 23.11 -12.36
CA ILE A 212 4.92 22.51 -11.95
C ILE A 212 5.18 22.80 -10.45
N ILE A 213 4.48 23.77 -9.89
CA ILE A 213 4.59 24.19 -8.49
C ILE A 213 3.65 23.33 -7.65
N GLY A 214 4.19 22.72 -6.59
CA GLY A 214 3.40 21.98 -5.61
C GLY A 214 2.36 22.88 -4.96
N ASP A 215 1.11 22.47 -5.01
CA ASP A 215 0.02 23.11 -4.28
C ASP A 215 -0.33 22.20 -3.08
N PRO A 216 -0.04 22.63 -1.83
CA PRO A 216 -0.32 21.84 -0.65
C PRO A 216 -1.82 21.64 -0.40
N ASP A 217 -2.69 22.49 -0.97
CA ASP A 217 -4.15 22.38 -0.87
C ASP A 217 -4.76 21.55 -2.01
N ARG A 218 -3.92 21.09 -2.94
CA ARG A 218 -4.35 20.22 -4.04
C ARG A 218 -4.88 18.91 -3.50
N ASP A 219 -6.04 18.49 -4.03
CA ASP A 219 -6.56 17.14 -3.78
C ASP A 219 -5.65 16.10 -4.46
N TRP A 220 -4.63 15.67 -3.71
CA TRP A 220 -3.69 14.66 -4.13
C TRP A 220 -4.40 13.33 -4.44
N PHE A 221 -5.49 13.04 -3.73
CA PHE A 221 -6.22 11.79 -3.85
C PHE A 221 -6.99 11.73 -5.18
N GLY A 222 -7.70 12.80 -5.53
CA GLY A 222 -8.31 12.95 -6.86
C GLY A 222 -7.29 12.94 -8.00
N SER A 223 -6.06 13.40 -7.74
CA SER A 223 -4.96 13.42 -8.71
C SER A 223 -4.29 12.04 -8.91
N VAL A 224 -4.57 11.05 -8.07
CA VAL A 224 -4.02 9.68 -8.22
C VAL A 224 -4.39 9.07 -9.56
N LYS A 225 -5.57 9.40 -10.10
CA LYS A 225 -5.98 8.93 -11.43
C LYS A 225 -4.98 9.34 -12.50
N ASP A 226 -4.32 10.47 -12.38
CA ASP A 226 -3.41 10.97 -13.43
C ASP A 226 -1.99 10.43 -13.29
N CYS A 227 -1.74 9.61 -12.27
CA CYS A 227 -0.47 8.93 -12.05
C CYS A 227 -0.31 7.74 -13.01
N PRO A 228 0.75 7.71 -13.84
CA PRO A 228 1.02 6.56 -14.69
C PRO A 228 1.02 5.26 -13.89
N THR A 229 0.28 4.27 -14.39
CA THR A 229 0.10 2.98 -13.70
C THR A 229 1.44 2.30 -13.39
N VAL A 230 2.42 2.45 -14.29
CA VAL A 230 3.78 1.95 -14.07
C VAL A 230 4.44 2.57 -12.83
N LEU A 231 4.23 3.85 -12.55
CA LEU A 231 4.73 4.51 -11.34
C LEU A 231 3.95 4.05 -10.11
N VAL A 232 2.62 3.91 -10.19
CA VAL A 232 1.80 3.36 -9.10
C VAL A 232 2.28 1.95 -8.71
N HIS A 233 2.59 1.09 -9.67
CA HIS A 233 3.13 -0.25 -9.42
C HIS A 233 4.50 -0.22 -8.72
N LEU A 234 5.38 0.71 -9.10
CA LEU A 234 6.66 0.91 -8.43
C LEU A 234 6.49 1.42 -7.00
N LEU A 235 5.53 2.32 -6.77
CA LEU A 235 5.18 2.81 -5.44
C LEU A 235 4.60 1.69 -4.56
N ASN A 236 3.69 0.87 -5.09
CA ASN A 236 3.17 -0.32 -4.38
C ASN A 236 4.31 -1.26 -3.97
N SER A 237 5.23 -1.53 -4.90
CA SER A 237 6.41 -2.35 -4.64
C SER A 237 7.34 -1.73 -3.57
N LYS A 238 7.49 -0.40 -3.55
CA LYS A 238 8.27 0.34 -2.55
C LYS A 238 7.57 0.35 -1.17
N ALA A 239 6.24 0.42 -1.15
CA ALA A 239 5.45 0.32 0.06
C ALA A 239 5.61 -1.06 0.69
N CYS A 240 5.44 -2.12 -0.09
CA CYS A 240 5.58 -3.51 0.33
C CYS A 240 6.94 -3.81 0.97
N ARG A 241 8.03 -3.55 0.23
CA ARG A 241 9.39 -3.93 0.64
C ARG A 241 9.89 -3.23 1.90
N GLY A 242 9.35 -2.06 2.23
CA GLY A 242 9.73 -1.33 3.45
C GLY A 242 8.64 -1.31 4.53
N SER A 243 7.61 -2.14 4.39
CA SER A 243 6.57 -2.28 5.40
C SER A 243 7.03 -3.20 6.54
N ILE A 244 6.24 -3.24 7.61
CA ILE A 244 6.49 -4.13 8.74
C ILE A 244 6.17 -5.54 8.27
N MET A 245 7.02 -6.50 8.62
CA MET A 245 6.88 -7.88 8.21
C MET A 245 6.12 -8.68 9.27
N PHE A 246 5.55 -9.80 8.87
CA PHE A 246 5.10 -10.80 9.84
C PHE A 246 6.30 -11.38 10.59
N GLY A 247 6.14 -11.56 11.89
CA GLY A 247 7.23 -11.93 12.80
C GLY A 247 7.87 -10.73 13.49
N ASP A 248 7.66 -9.51 12.99
CA ASP A 248 8.16 -8.30 13.68
C ASP A 248 7.34 -8.06 14.95
N LYS A 249 8.03 -7.94 16.09
CA LYS A 249 7.39 -7.63 17.37
C LYS A 249 7.09 -6.13 17.45
N LEU A 250 5.84 -5.80 17.78
CA LEU A 250 5.40 -4.43 17.99
C LEU A 250 5.03 -4.20 19.46
N THR A 251 5.49 -3.10 20.02
CA THR A 251 4.99 -2.61 21.32
C THR A 251 3.58 -2.04 21.15
N ASN A 252 2.80 -1.98 22.22
CA ASN A 252 1.46 -1.38 22.18
C ASN A 252 1.51 0.08 21.72
N GLU A 253 2.60 0.80 21.99
CA GLU A 253 2.78 2.17 21.52
C GLU A 253 2.96 2.25 19.99
N GLN A 254 3.79 1.37 19.43
CA GLN A 254 3.97 1.28 17.97
C GLN A 254 2.68 0.85 17.28
N SER A 255 1.99 -0.15 17.82
CA SER A 255 0.69 -0.60 17.34
C SER A 255 -0.35 0.52 17.38
N ARG A 256 -0.39 1.29 18.47
CA ARG A 256 -1.30 2.42 18.64
C ARG A 256 -1.02 3.51 17.60
N LYS A 257 0.26 3.82 17.36
CA LYS A 257 0.66 4.77 16.33
C LYS A 257 0.24 4.30 14.94
N LEU A 258 0.45 3.03 14.58
CA LEU A 258 0.05 2.47 13.29
C LEU A 258 -1.45 2.55 13.06
N LEU A 259 -2.28 2.15 14.03
CA LEU A 259 -3.74 2.24 13.90
C LEU A 259 -4.19 3.69 13.77
N ASN A 260 -3.54 4.61 14.50
CA ASN A 260 -3.84 6.03 14.40
C ASN A 260 -3.47 6.63 13.03
N GLU A 261 -2.34 6.21 12.44
CA GLU A 261 -1.98 6.57 11.08
C GLU A 261 -2.94 5.95 10.05
N LEU A 262 -3.35 4.69 10.23
CA LEU A 262 -4.35 4.03 9.38
C LEU A 262 -5.66 4.80 9.36
N GLY A 263 -6.15 5.26 10.51
CA GLY A 263 -7.39 6.04 10.60
C GLY A 263 -7.37 7.37 9.85
N ARG A 264 -6.18 7.86 9.44
CA ARG A 264 -6.03 9.08 8.63
C ARG A 264 -5.89 8.80 7.13
N THR A 265 -5.79 7.53 6.74
CA THR A 265 -5.73 7.15 5.32
C THR A 265 -7.11 7.26 4.66
N LYS A 266 -7.12 7.56 3.35
CA LYS A 266 -8.34 7.67 2.53
C LYS A 266 -8.94 6.30 2.22
N LEU A 267 -8.13 5.24 2.11
CA LEU A 267 -8.55 3.88 1.79
C LEU A 267 -8.12 2.87 2.87
N PRO A 268 -8.62 2.99 4.12
CA PRO A 268 -8.07 2.28 5.26
C PRO A 268 -8.38 0.78 5.28
N PHE A 269 -9.28 0.28 4.43
CA PHE A 269 -9.80 -1.10 4.48
C PHE A 269 -9.01 -2.12 3.65
N SER A 270 -8.11 -1.68 2.77
CA SER A 270 -7.34 -2.58 1.90
C SER A 270 -5.89 -2.12 1.79
N CYS A 271 -4.92 -3.03 1.67
CA CYS A 271 -3.54 -2.64 1.38
C CYS A 271 -3.35 -2.25 -0.10
N ALA A 272 -2.13 -1.89 -0.48
CA ALA A 272 -1.74 -1.58 -1.86
C ALA A 272 -2.06 -2.71 -2.87
N HIS A 273 -2.15 -3.94 -2.39
CA HIS A 273 -2.41 -5.16 -3.20
C HIS A 273 -3.83 -5.71 -3.01
N GLY A 274 -4.72 -5.00 -2.30
CA GLY A 274 -6.11 -5.42 -2.12
C GLY A 274 -6.39 -6.35 -0.95
N ARG A 275 -5.40 -6.67 -0.10
CA ARG A 275 -5.65 -7.47 1.12
C ARG A 275 -6.40 -6.64 2.16
N PRO A 276 -7.41 -7.17 2.86
CA PRO A 276 -8.06 -6.45 3.95
C PRO A 276 -7.07 -6.08 5.06
N THR A 277 -7.19 -4.86 5.58
CA THR A 277 -6.35 -4.37 6.68
C THR A 277 -6.88 -4.80 8.05
N CYS A 278 -8.18 -5.07 8.16
CA CYS A 278 -8.84 -5.38 9.42
C CYS A 278 -9.92 -6.45 9.30
N TYR A 279 -10.16 -7.14 10.42
CA TYR A 279 -11.13 -8.22 10.54
C TYR A 279 -11.89 -8.04 11.87
N PRO A 280 -13.20 -7.72 11.84
CA PRO A 280 -14.02 -7.77 13.05
C PRO A 280 -14.01 -9.18 13.63
N LEU A 281 -13.76 -9.29 14.94
CA LEU A 281 -13.71 -10.57 15.64
C LEU A 281 -14.92 -10.79 16.54
N TYR A 282 -15.26 -9.80 17.36
CA TYR A 282 -16.27 -9.97 18.41
C TYR A 282 -16.85 -8.64 18.86
N ARG A 283 -18.19 -8.55 18.96
CA ARG A 283 -18.88 -7.41 19.55
C ARG A 283 -19.12 -7.69 21.04
N LEU A 284 -18.59 -6.82 21.88
CA LEU A 284 -18.92 -6.78 23.30
C LEU A 284 -20.31 -6.17 23.43
N GLU A 285 -21.23 -6.92 24.03
CA GLU A 285 -22.55 -6.45 24.41
C GLU A 285 -22.57 -6.24 25.92
N ALA A 286 -23.07 -5.10 26.37
CA ALA A 286 -23.28 -4.84 27.78
C ALA A 286 -24.19 -5.91 28.38
N HIS A 287 -23.74 -6.55 29.46
CA HIS A 287 -24.64 -7.36 30.27
C HIS A 287 -25.77 -6.46 30.79
N PRO A 288 -27.05 -6.78 30.53
CA PRO A 288 -28.14 -6.08 31.20
C PRO A 288 -27.92 -6.27 32.70
N GLN A 289 -27.77 -5.16 33.43
CA GLN A 289 -27.66 -5.23 34.89
C GLN A 289 -28.88 -6.01 35.39
N SER A 290 -28.66 -7.18 35.99
CA SER A 290 -29.73 -7.92 36.64
C SER A 290 -30.21 -7.07 37.82
N SER A 291 -31.23 -6.27 37.60
CA SER A 291 -31.99 -5.57 38.64
C SER A 291 -32.91 -6.55 39.36
N THR A 292 -32.38 -7.69 39.78
CA THR A 292 -32.99 -8.44 40.88
C THR A 292 -32.31 -7.97 42.15
N PRO A 293 -32.98 -7.17 43.01
CA PRO A 293 -32.44 -6.91 44.33
C PRO A 293 -32.29 -8.27 45.00
N LEU A 294 -31.08 -8.57 45.47
CA LEU A 294 -30.85 -9.63 46.44
C LEU A 294 -31.82 -9.38 47.59
N ARG A 295 -32.91 -10.14 47.61
CA ARG A 295 -33.87 -10.13 48.69
C ARG A 295 -33.10 -10.64 49.90
N ASN A 296 -32.70 -9.73 50.79
CA ASN A 296 -32.22 -10.07 52.11
C ASN A 296 -33.32 -10.87 52.80
N SER A 297 -33.26 -12.20 52.71
CA SER A 297 -33.98 -13.07 53.61
C SER A 297 -33.23 -13.02 54.93
N SER A 298 -33.62 -12.07 55.79
CA SER A 298 -33.48 -12.23 57.23
C SER A 298 -34.13 -13.57 57.59
N ILE A 299 -33.31 -14.56 57.94
CA ILE A 299 -33.79 -15.77 58.59
C ILE A 299 -33.39 -15.66 60.05
N ASP A 300 -34.44 -15.52 60.85
CA ASP A 300 -34.45 -15.48 62.30
C ASP A 300 -33.71 -16.66 62.92
N THR A 301 -32.95 -16.32 63.95
CA THR A 301 -32.44 -17.23 64.97
C THR A 301 -33.60 -17.90 65.72
N ARG A 302 -33.75 -19.22 65.55
CA ARG A 302 -34.44 -20.05 66.54
C ARG A 302 -33.72 -21.38 66.76
N SER A 303 -33.42 -21.63 68.03
CA SER A 303 -32.77 -22.79 68.62
C SER A 303 -33.58 -24.08 68.51
N GLY A 304 -32.90 -25.23 68.40
CA GLY A 304 -33.40 -26.50 68.94
C GLY A 304 -33.03 -27.78 68.17
N GLY A 305 -32.01 -28.50 68.65
CA GLY A 305 -32.05 -29.94 68.97
C GLY A 305 -32.24 -31.04 67.91
N GLN A 306 -31.19 -31.88 67.80
CA GLN A 306 -31.15 -33.36 67.71
C GLN A 306 -31.34 -34.13 66.38
N ASP A 307 -30.25 -34.86 66.04
CA ASP A 307 -30.09 -36.25 65.57
C ASP A 307 -30.96 -36.83 64.43
N ALA A 308 -30.29 -37.24 63.33
CA ALA A 308 -30.32 -38.63 62.81
C ALA A 308 -29.45 -38.83 61.55
N LEU A 309 -28.73 -39.95 61.53
CA LEU A 309 -27.90 -40.54 60.46
C LEU A 309 -28.74 -41.05 59.27
N SER A 310 -28.22 -41.00 58.02
CA SER A 310 -28.17 -42.16 57.08
C SER A 310 -27.75 -41.83 55.61
N HIS A 311 -26.71 -42.56 55.17
CA HIS A 311 -26.38 -43.15 53.84
C HIS A 311 -26.12 -42.30 52.55
N PRO A 312 -25.04 -42.62 51.80
CA PRO A 312 -24.83 -42.20 50.40
C PRO A 312 -25.33 -43.27 49.38
N PRO A 313 -25.63 -42.89 48.11
CA PRO A 313 -26.05 -43.83 47.06
C PRO A 313 -24.87 -44.56 46.38
N PRO A 314 -25.09 -45.73 45.73
CA PRO A 314 -24.04 -46.65 45.30
C PRO A 314 -23.54 -46.45 43.86
N SER A 315 -22.30 -46.89 43.62
CA SER A 315 -21.63 -46.97 42.31
C SER A 315 -22.03 -48.22 41.51
N PRO A 316 -22.00 -48.19 40.16
CA PRO A 316 -22.24 -49.36 39.31
C PRO A 316 -20.99 -50.26 39.12
N PRO A 317 -21.15 -51.55 38.76
CA PRO A 317 -20.12 -52.58 38.89
C PRO A 317 -19.18 -52.74 37.69
N MET A 318 -17.98 -53.27 37.97
CA MET A 318 -16.99 -53.81 37.03
C MET A 318 -17.26 -55.29 36.75
N GLU A 319 -17.10 -55.69 35.48
CA GLU A 319 -16.80 -57.05 34.99
C GLU A 319 -16.28 -56.87 33.55
N THR A 320 -15.31 -57.58 32.97
CA THR A 320 -14.20 -58.46 33.41
C THR A 320 -13.31 -58.57 32.15
N GLN A 321 -12.01 -58.78 32.35
CA GLN A 321 -10.98 -58.80 31.31
C GLN A 321 -11.04 -60.07 30.45
N HIS A 322 -10.76 -59.93 29.15
CA HIS A 322 -10.08 -60.96 28.37
C HIS A 322 -9.01 -60.32 27.47
N ALA A 323 -7.78 -60.80 27.64
CA ALA A 323 -6.60 -60.40 26.88
C ALA A 323 -6.46 -61.21 25.58
N LEU A 324 -5.95 -60.58 24.52
CA LEU A 324 -4.64 -60.91 23.89
C LEU A 324 -4.50 -60.27 22.49
N HIS A 325 -3.23 -59.98 22.17
CA HIS A 325 -2.61 -59.74 20.86
C HIS A 325 -2.57 -58.33 20.24
N MET A 326 -1.34 -57.79 20.18
CA MET A 326 -0.86 -56.83 19.16
C MET A 326 -0.55 -57.58 17.85
N PRO A 327 -0.72 -56.94 16.68
CA PRO A 327 0.41 -56.25 16.05
C PRO A 327 0.09 -54.93 15.29
N SER A 328 1.14 -54.10 15.20
CA SER A 328 1.43 -52.97 14.29
C SER A 328 0.55 -52.76 13.04
N ALA A 329 0.04 -51.54 12.82
CA ALA A 329 0.28 -50.70 11.63
C ALA A 329 -0.64 -49.46 11.54
N ARG A 330 -0.01 -48.32 11.19
CA ARG A 330 -0.45 -47.19 10.34
C ARG A 330 -1.86 -46.58 10.47
N SER A 331 -1.82 -45.25 10.71
CA SER A 331 -2.59 -44.14 10.12
C SER A 331 -4.08 -44.34 9.84
N HIS A 332 -4.94 -43.49 10.42
CA HIS A 332 -5.97 -42.70 9.72
C HIS A 332 -6.77 -41.89 10.76
N LEU A 333 -6.56 -40.57 10.80
CA LEU A 333 -7.50 -39.62 11.41
C LEU A 333 -8.36 -39.00 10.30
N HIS A 334 -9.65 -39.04 10.54
CA HIS A 334 -10.79 -38.52 9.77
C HIS A 334 -10.98 -37.00 10.06
N PRO A 335 -11.93 -36.28 9.41
CA PRO A 335 -11.89 -35.76 8.05
C PRO A 335 -11.76 -34.22 8.00
N SER A 336 -11.08 -33.76 6.94
CA SER A 336 -11.22 -32.48 6.22
C SER A 336 -12.08 -31.37 6.86
N PHE A 337 -11.41 -30.31 7.33
CA PHE A 337 -11.95 -28.95 7.25
C PHE A 337 -12.31 -28.67 5.79
N LYS A 338 -13.59 -28.40 5.52
CA LYS A 338 -13.99 -27.86 4.21
C LYS A 338 -13.42 -26.45 4.10
N SER A 339 -12.53 -26.27 3.12
CA SER A 339 -11.98 -24.98 2.73
C SER A 339 -13.12 -23.99 2.53
N ALA A 340 -13.11 -22.90 3.29
CA ALA A 340 -13.87 -21.72 2.94
C ALA A 340 -13.52 -21.32 1.50
N THR A 341 -14.52 -20.89 0.76
CA THR A 341 -14.45 -20.44 -0.64
C THR A 341 -13.26 -19.52 -0.86
N LYS A 342 -12.47 -19.80 -1.92
CA LYS A 342 -11.37 -18.93 -2.40
C LYS A 342 -11.86 -17.49 -2.43
N PHE A 343 -11.27 -16.64 -1.60
CA PHE A 343 -11.40 -15.20 -1.73
C PHE A 343 -10.64 -14.81 -3.00
N GLU A 344 -11.35 -14.54 -4.09
CA GLU A 344 -10.74 -14.05 -5.32
C GLU A 344 -10.10 -12.69 -5.04
N GLN A 345 -8.78 -12.62 -5.18
CA GLN A 345 -8.02 -11.37 -5.16
C GLN A 345 -8.45 -10.56 -6.38
N ARG A 346 -9.41 -9.64 -6.21
CA ARG A 346 -9.70 -8.64 -7.25
C ARG A 346 -8.66 -7.53 -7.14
N PRO A 347 -7.88 -7.26 -8.19
CA PRO A 347 -7.01 -6.10 -8.21
C PRO A 347 -7.86 -4.84 -8.01
N ILE A 348 -7.37 -3.92 -7.18
CA ILE A 348 -8.04 -2.62 -7.01
C ILE A 348 -7.86 -1.85 -8.32
N HIS A 349 -8.94 -1.72 -9.08
CA HIS A 349 -9.01 -0.80 -10.21
C HIS A 349 -9.21 0.60 -9.65
N TRP A 350 -8.12 1.36 -9.50
CA TRP A 350 -8.14 2.73 -9.00
C TRP A 350 -9.11 3.64 -9.79
N GLU A 351 -9.35 3.33 -11.07
CA GLU A 351 -10.33 3.98 -11.95
C GLU A 351 -11.77 3.86 -11.43
N SER A 352 -12.12 2.71 -10.84
CA SER A 352 -13.47 2.42 -10.32
C SER A 352 -13.77 3.09 -8.98
N LEU A 353 -12.75 3.55 -8.26
CA LEU A 353 -12.90 4.29 -7.00
C LEU A 353 -13.03 5.81 -7.21
N LEU A 354 -12.86 6.28 -8.44
CA LEU A 354 -12.81 7.70 -8.82
C LEU A 354 -13.85 8.07 -9.89
N SER A 355 -14.75 7.14 -10.20
CA SER A 355 -15.94 7.39 -11.03
C SER A 355 -17.10 7.67 -10.07
N ASP A 356 -17.66 8.89 -10.14
CA ASP A 356 -18.88 9.26 -9.41
C ASP A 356 -20.08 8.37 -9.80
#